data_AF-A0A2V9J5W0-F1
#
_entry.id   AF-A0A2V9J5W0-F1
#
_cell.length_a   1.000
_cell.length_b   1.000
_cell.length_c   1.000
_cell.angle_alpha   90.00
_cell.angle_beta   90.00
_cell.angle_gamma   90.00
#
_symmetry.space_group_name_H-M   'P 1'
#
loop_
_entity.id
_entity.type
_entity.pdbx_description
1 polymer ?
#
loop_
_entity_poly.entity_id
_entity_poly.type
_entity_poly.pdbx_seq_one_letter_code
_entity_poly.pdbx_strand_id
1 'polypeptide(L)'
;AEGIRICPIDWELAAVGSPLYDLAFFSDGFQPPKLDRIWEAYRQEAVNRDVFVPDRETMRDVVDCFRLHKVINWLSQSKERAFPEQEVANLVGMAEQFAHLCDGRVASGLSGFRRRV
;
A
#
# COMPACT_ATOMS: atom_id res chain seq x y z
N ALA A 1 12.48 -26.83 -15.47
CA ALA A 1 12.77 -25.59 -16.19
C ALA A 1 13.32 -24.59 -15.17
N GLU A 2 14.49 -23.98 -15.43
CA GLU A 2 14.92 -22.89 -14.56
C GLU A 2 13.94 -21.73 -14.70
N GLY A 3 13.34 -21.32 -13.59
CA GLY A 3 12.39 -20.20 -13.55
C GLY A 3 13.09 -18.86 -13.77
N ILE A 4 12.28 -17.81 -14.03
CA ILE A 4 12.77 -16.44 -14.09
C ILE A 4 13.39 -16.07 -12.73
N ARG A 5 14.64 -15.61 -12.74
CA ARG A 5 15.32 -15.09 -11.55
C ARG A 5 15.06 -13.59 -11.44
N ILE A 6 14.64 -13.14 -10.26
CA ILE A 6 14.38 -11.74 -9.94
C ILE A 6 15.39 -11.31 -8.88
N CYS A 7 16.04 -10.15 -9.07
CA CYS A 7 16.97 -9.57 -8.11
C CYS A 7 16.53 -8.13 -7.81
N PRO A 8 15.91 -7.87 -6.64
CA PRO A 8 15.65 -6.51 -6.18
C PRO A 8 16.98 -5.78 -5.94
N ILE A 9 17.07 -4.56 -6.45
CA ILE A 9 18.20 -3.65 -6.28
C ILE A 9 17.74 -2.40 -5.53
N ASP A 10 18.68 -1.53 -5.17
CA ASP A 10 18.40 -0.23 -4.53
C ASP A 10 17.67 -0.36 -3.18
N TRP A 11 18.38 -0.92 -2.20
CA TRP A 11 17.85 -1.24 -0.86
C TRP A 11 17.91 -0.06 0.13
N GLU A 12 18.27 1.15 -0.32
CA GLU A 12 18.56 2.27 0.58
C GLU A 12 17.39 2.65 1.50
N LEU A 13 16.16 2.45 1.02
CA LEU A 13 14.92 2.76 1.74
C LEU A 13 13.99 1.55 1.91
N ALA A 14 14.38 0.38 1.39
CA ALA A 14 13.60 -0.84 1.50
C ALA A 14 13.87 -1.56 2.82
N ALA A 15 12.91 -2.35 3.31
CA ALA A 15 12.99 -3.11 4.56
C ALA A 15 13.24 -2.26 5.82
N VAL A 16 12.94 -0.96 5.77
CA VAL A 16 12.95 -0.07 6.93
C VAL A 16 11.51 0.18 7.40
N GLY A 17 11.20 -0.22 8.63
CA GLY A 17 9.86 -0.08 9.21
C GLY A 17 8.93 -1.22 8.82
N SER A 18 7.69 -0.89 8.44
CA SER A 18 6.68 -1.92 8.11
C SER A 18 6.94 -2.49 6.71
N PRO A 19 7.00 -3.82 6.53
CA PRO A 19 7.20 -4.43 5.21
C PRO A 19 5.97 -4.28 4.31
N LEU A 20 4.81 -3.89 4.86
CA LEU A 20 3.62 -3.52 4.09
C LEU A 20 3.74 -2.13 3.44
N TYR A 21 4.67 -1.29 3.92
CA TYR A 21 5.00 -0.02 3.26
C TYR A 21 5.75 -0.28 1.94
N ASP A 22 6.71 -1.21 1.96
CA ASP A 22 7.38 -1.67 0.74
C ASP A 22 6.38 -2.28 -0.24
N LEU A 23 5.43 -3.07 0.26
CA LEU A 23 4.35 -3.62 -0.57
C LEU A 23 3.49 -2.50 -1.19
N ALA A 24 3.23 -1.40 -0.48
CA ALA A 24 2.50 -0.24 -1.01
C ALA A 24 3.27 0.49 -2.12
N PHE A 25 4.60 0.53 -2.08
CA PHE A 25 5.43 1.00 -3.19
C PHE A 25 5.41 0.01 -4.36
N PHE A 26 5.62 -1.27 -4.08
CA PHE A 26 5.61 -2.32 -5.10
C PHE A 26 4.26 -2.44 -5.83
N SER A 27 3.17 -1.99 -5.20
CA SER A 27 1.83 -1.99 -5.77
C SER A 27 1.59 -0.95 -6.87
N ASP A 28 2.49 0.03 -7.04
CA ASP A 28 2.31 1.09 -8.03
C ASP A 28 2.30 0.55 -9.47
N GLY A 29 1.45 1.15 -10.30
CA GLY A 29 1.28 0.76 -11.70
C GLY A 29 0.49 -0.54 -11.91
N PHE A 30 0.17 -1.29 -10.85
CA PHE A 30 -0.70 -2.45 -10.93
C PHE A 30 -2.17 -2.09 -10.67
N GLN A 31 -3.05 -2.65 -11.49
CA GLN A 31 -4.50 -2.52 -11.35
C GLN A 31 -5.14 -3.88 -11.02
N PRO A 32 -6.33 -3.92 -10.39
CA PRO A 32 -7.12 -5.13 -10.30
C PRO A 32 -7.34 -5.76 -11.69
N PRO A 33 -7.34 -7.11 -11.82
CA PRO A 33 -7.17 -8.11 -10.76
C PRO A 33 -5.71 -8.45 -10.45
N LYS A 34 -4.73 -7.87 -11.16
CA LYS A 34 -3.31 -8.19 -10.98
C LYS A 34 -2.79 -7.73 -9.61
N LEU A 35 -3.25 -6.57 -9.16
CA LEU A 35 -2.94 -6.06 -7.82
C LEU A 35 -3.37 -7.05 -6.72
N ASP A 36 -4.58 -7.61 -6.82
CA ASP A 36 -5.08 -8.60 -5.87
C ASP A 36 -4.21 -9.86 -5.81
N ARG A 37 -3.72 -10.32 -6.97
CA ARG A 37 -2.83 -11.47 -7.07
C ARG A 37 -1.47 -11.21 -6.43
N ILE A 38 -0.92 -10.00 -6.59
CA ILE A 38 0.34 -9.60 -5.97
C ILE A 38 0.22 -9.63 -4.45
N TRP A 39 -0.84 -9.03 -3.91
CA TRP A 39 -1.07 -9.00 -2.47
C TRP A 39 -1.30 -10.40 -1.89
N GLU A 40 -2.08 -11.24 -2.56
CA GLU A 40 -2.28 -12.62 -2.09
C GLU A 40 -0.98 -13.42 -2.15
N ALA A 41 -0.18 -13.29 -3.22
CA ALA A 41 1.11 -13.97 -3.32
C ALA A 41 2.06 -13.53 -2.20
N TYR A 42 2.14 -12.23 -1.92
CA TYR A 42 2.94 -11.70 -0.81
C TYR A 42 2.52 -12.30 0.53
N ARG A 43 1.21 -12.30 0.83
CA ARG A 43 0.68 -12.83 2.09
C ARG A 43 0.95 -14.32 2.24
N GLN A 44 0.71 -15.10 1.18
CA GLN A 44 0.94 -16.55 1.19
C GLN A 44 2.41 -16.88 1.43
N GLU A 45 3.33 -16.18 0.74
CA GLU A 45 4.75 -16.41 0.95
C GLU A 45 5.23 -15.96 2.33
N ALA A 46 4.68 -14.88 2.91
CA ALA A 46 4.97 -14.50 4.28
C ALA A 46 4.56 -15.61 5.27
N VAL A 47 3.34 -16.16 5.13
CA VAL A 47 2.86 -17.30 5.93
C VAL A 47 3.76 -18.53 5.75
N ASN A 48 4.12 -18.88 4.51
CA ASN A 48 4.98 -20.02 4.19
C ASN A 48 6.40 -19.89 4.79
N ARG A 49 6.81 -18.68 5.16
CA ARG A 49 8.13 -18.37 5.73
C ARG A 49 8.08 -18.04 7.22
N ASP A 50 6.95 -18.29 7.88
CA ASP A 50 6.71 -17.96 9.29
C ASP A 50 6.93 -16.47 9.62
N VAL A 51 6.73 -15.60 8.62
CA VAL A 51 6.75 -14.14 8.79
C VAL A 51 5.34 -13.67 9.14
N PHE A 52 5.22 -12.90 10.23
CA PHE A 52 3.95 -12.32 10.61
C PHE A 52 3.39 -11.44 9.49
N VAL A 53 2.16 -11.72 9.09
CA VAL A 53 1.36 -10.89 8.20
C VAL A 53 -0.07 -10.86 8.75
N PRO A 54 -0.77 -9.71 8.72
CA PRO A 54 -2.17 -9.66 9.11
C PRO A 54 -3.06 -10.58 8.24
N ASP A 55 -4.29 -10.79 8.68
CA ASP A 55 -5.29 -11.44 7.83
C ASP A 55 -5.51 -10.64 6.53
N ARG A 56 -6.15 -11.27 5.55
CA ARG A 56 -6.26 -10.73 4.20
C ARG A 56 -6.93 -9.35 4.16
N GLU A 57 -7.96 -9.11 4.96
CA GLU A 57 -8.69 -7.84 4.95
C GLU A 57 -7.87 -6.76 5.67
N THR A 58 -7.36 -7.07 6.87
CA THR A 58 -6.49 -6.14 7.61
C THR A 58 -5.24 -5.75 6.81
N MET A 59 -4.60 -6.70 6.12
CA MET A 59 -3.44 -6.42 5.28
C MET A 59 -3.79 -5.44 4.14
N ARG A 60 -4.94 -5.64 3.47
CA ARG A 60 -5.41 -4.74 2.41
C ARG A 60 -5.63 -3.33 2.93
N ASP A 61 -6.25 -3.20 4.10
CA ASP A 61 -6.52 -1.91 4.73
C ASP A 61 -5.22 -1.18 5.05
N VAL A 62 -4.25 -1.88 5.66
CA VAL A 62 -2.95 -1.29 5.99
C VAL A 62 -2.18 -0.88 4.73
N VAL A 63 -2.20 -1.70 3.68
CA VAL A 63 -1.54 -1.36 2.41
C VAL A 63 -2.21 -0.17 1.72
N ASP A 64 -3.55 -0.10 1.69
CA ASP A 64 -4.26 1.06 1.13
C ASP A 64 -3.95 2.35 1.93
N CYS A 65 -3.90 2.27 3.26
CA CYS A 65 -3.44 3.37 4.11
C CYS A 65 -2.00 3.79 3.80
N PHE A 66 -1.09 2.84 3.57
CA PHE A 66 0.29 3.14 3.20
C PHE A 66 0.42 3.74 1.80
N ARG A 67 -0.43 3.33 0.85
CA ARG A 67 -0.51 3.95 -0.48
C ARG A 67 -0.94 5.41 -0.37
N LEU A 68 -1.94 5.72 0.45
CA LEU A 68 -2.33 7.10 0.75
C LEU A 68 -1.19 7.86 1.43
N HIS A 69 -0.60 7.30 2.50
CA HIS A 69 0.49 7.92 3.26
C HIS A 69 1.66 8.31 2.35
N LYS A 70 2.05 7.41 1.44
CA LYS A 70 3.10 7.66 0.45
C LYS A 70 2.76 8.85 -0.45
N VAL A 71 1.54 8.94 -0.96
CA VAL A 71 1.13 10.06 -1.83
C VAL A 71 1.12 11.39 -1.07
N ILE A 72 0.63 11.39 0.18
CA ILE A 72 0.70 12.57 1.05
C ILE A 72 2.15 12.98 1.33
N ASN A 73 3.05 12.02 1.52
CA ASN A 73 4.48 12.28 1.68
C ASN A 73 5.14 12.86 0.42
N TRP A 74 4.71 12.47 -0.77
CA TRP A 74 5.16 13.10 -2.02
C TRP A 74 4.61 14.52 -2.18
N LEU A 75 3.34 14.73 -1.83
CA LEU A 75 2.72 16.06 -1.86
C LEU A 75 3.39 17.04 -0.90
N SER A 76 3.78 16.60 0.31
CA SER A 76 4.47 17.47 1.28
C SER A 76 5.83 17.98 0.76
N GLN A 77 6.46 17.23 -0.13
CA GLN A 77 7.76 17.55 -0.73
C GLN A 77 7.64 18.26 -2.09
N SER A 78 6.42 18.35 -2.66
CA SER A 78 6.20 18.82 -4.03
C SER A 78 6.75 20.23 -4.30
N LYS A 79 6.59 21.14 -3.34
CA LYS A 79 7.09 22.52 -3.45
C LYS A 79 8.62 22.58 -3.41
N GLU A 80 9.24 21.89 -2.46
CA GLU A 80 10.70 21.89 -2.30
C GLU A 80 11.39 21.22 -3.49
N ARG A 81 10.78 20.16 -4.02
CA ARG A 81 11.27 19.44 -5.20
C ARG A 81 10.84 20.07 -6.53
N ALA A 82 10.11 21.19 -6.50
CA ALA A 82 9.61 21.91 -7.67
C ALA A 82 8.88 21.03 -8.70
N PHE A 83 7.96 20.19 -8.23
CA PHE A 83 7.15 19.34 -9.11
C PHE A 83 6.31 20.19 -10.09
N PRO A 84 6.17 19.78 -11.36
CA PRO A 84 5.23 20.38 -12.30
C PRO A 84 3.80 20.34 -11.76
N GLU A 85 3.00 21.37 -12.07
CA GLU A 85 1.60 21.46 -11.64
C GLU A 85 0.78 20.22 -12.01
N GLN A 86 1.02 19.67 -13.20
CA GLN A 86 0.36 18.43 -13.65
C GLN A 86 0.71 17.22 -12.77
N GLU A 87 1.95 17.12 -12.28
CA GLU A 87 2.34 16.04 -11.37
C GLU A 87 1.70 16.21 -9.99
N VAL A 88 1.61 17.45 -9.50
CA VAL A 88 0.88 17.75 -8.26
C VAL A 88 -0.60 17.38 -8.41
N ALA A 89 -1.23 17.74 -9.54
CA ALA A 89 -2.62 17.37 -9.82
C ALA A 89 -2.82 15.85 -9.84
N ASN A 90 -1.88 15.10 -10.45
CA ASN A 90 -1.92 13.64 -10.44
C ASN A 90 -1.80 13.06 -9.02
N LEU A 91 -0.90 13.61 -8.20
CA LEU A 91 -0.75 13.20 -6.81
C LEU A 91 -2.02 13.49 -5.99
N VAL A 92 -2.65 14.65 -6.18
CA VAL A 92 -3.94 14.98 -5.53
C VAL A 92 -5.02 13.97 -5.93
N GLY A 93 -5.17 13.67 -7.23
CA GLY A 93 -6.14 12.68 -7.70
C GLY A 93 -5.90 11.28 -7.13
N MET A 94 -4.64 10.86 -7.01
CA MET A 94 -4.30 9.58 -6.34
C MET A 94 -4.63 9.61 -4.84
N ALA A 95 -4.38 10.74 -4.16
CA ALA A 95 -4.70 10.89 -2.75
C ALA A 95 -6.21 10.77 -2.51
N GLU A 96 -7.03 11.43 -3.33
CA GLU A 96 -8.49 11.33 -3.27
C GLU A 96 -8.96 9.89 -3.51
N GLN A 97 -8.43 9.23 -4.53
CA GLN A 97 -8.74 7.82 -4.82
C GLN A 97 -8.44 6.91 -3.63
N PHE A 98 -7.25 7.03 -3.03
CA PHE A 98 -6.86 6.18 -1.90
C PHE A 98 -7.59 6.56 -0.62
N ALA A 99 -7.90 7.84 -0.39
CA ALA A 99 -8.73 8.28 0.72
C ALA A 99 -10.12 7.61 0.69
N HIS A 100 -10.75 7.51 -0.49
CA HIS A 100 -12.02 6.80 -0.63
C HIS A 100 -11.94 5.31 -0.28
N LEU A 101 -10.82 4.65 -0.58
CA LEU A 101 -10.60 3.25 -0.20
C LEU A 101 -10.49 3.08 1.32
N CYS A 102 -9.88 4.05 2.00
CA CYS A 102 -9.77 4.08 3.46
C CYS A 102 -11.11 4.42 4.13
N ASP A 103 -11.81 5.45 3.63
CA ASP A 103 -13.06 5.96 4.22
C ASP A 103 -14.22 4.97 4.12
N GLY A 104 -14.35 4.27 2.98
CA GLY A 104 -15.39 3.27 2.76
C GLY A 104 -15.37 2.12 3.78
N ARG A 105 -14.25 1.96 4.52
CA ARG A 105 -14.02 0.86 5.46
C ARG A 105 -14.03 1.29 6.93
N VAL A 106 -13.80 2.58 7.23
CA VAL A 106 -14.08 3.16 8.57
C VAL A 106 -15.58 3.05 8.90
N ALA A 107 -16.45 3.23 7.92
CA ALA A 107 -17.90 3.02 8.08
C ALA A 107 -18.25 1.56 8.44
N SER A 108 -17.49 0.59 7.93
CA SER A 108 -17.67 -0.85 8.23
C SER A 108 -17.16 -1.23 9.63
N GLY A 109 -16.02 -0.67 10.06
CA GLY A 109 -15.43 -0.90 11.39
C GLY A 109 -16.26 -0.35 12.54
N LEU A 110 -17.00 0.75 12.34
CA LEU A 110 -17.93 1.31 13.33
C LEU A 110 -19.18 0.44 13.55
N SER A 111 -19.53 -0.46 12.63
CA SER A 111 -20.61 -1.43 12.84
C SER A 111 -20.22 -2.56 13.80
N GLY A 112 -18.93 -2.89 13.90
CA GLY A 112 -18.38 -3.92 14.78
C GLY A 112 -18.06 -3.44 16.20
N PHE A 113 -17.94 -2.13 16.40
CA PHE A 113 -17.64 -1.54 17.71
C PHE A 113 -18.91 -1.15 18.49
N ARG A 114 -19.87 -2.08 18.65
CA ARG A 114 -20.83 -1.94 19.75
C ARG A 114 -20.08 -2.20 21.04
N ARG A 115 -19.72 -1.13 21.75
CA ARG A 115 -19.21 -1.16 23.14
C ARG A 115 -20.01 -2.20 23.93
N ARG A 116 -19.33 -3.25 24.39
CA ARG A 116 -19.82 -3.99 25.57
C ARG A 116 -19.71 -3.01 26.72
N VAL A 117 -20.87 -2.54 27.19
CA VAL A 117 -21.04 -1.89 28.48
C VAL A 117 -21.02 -2.97 29.54
#